data_AF-A0A4Q6BYW1-F1
#
_entry.id   AF-A0A4Q6BYW1-F1
#
_cell.length_a   1.000
_cell.length_b   1.000
_cell.length_c   1.000
_cell.angle_alpha   90.00
_cell.angle_beta   90.00
_cell.angle_gamma   90.00
#
_symmetry.space_group_name_H-M   'P 1'
#
loop_
_entity.id
_entity.type
_entity.pdbx_description
1 polymer ?
#
loop_
_entity_poly.entity_id
_entity_poly.type
_entity_poly.pdbx_seq_one_letter_code
_entity_poly.pdbx_strand_id
1 'polypeptide(L)'
;MTRWGNLHHERLEVFQPGATEDLGLWLLESDHGVAAGLVYNADILDDQDVAKLCRNYASILAQIVSDPSRSPLELSEFGDADRFLVPRHEESAAQEPAPSAHEAPAASREPAAAGLESLVSKAMAEVLGSSALAAEDDFFEMGGHSIVAVQLFQKLRKDTGVNLPLGQLLAAPTPRALAAAYRRAGAIDPGQAQGSDAVAADPWAPLVLLQEGARGAPLFLVHAVGGNILNYRALARKLPPEVTVYGLQALGLDGKTPPLASVEAMASRYVDEIRQVQPHGPYRIAGGSMGGIIAYEMAQRLLAAGEKVDFLGLFDTSSGAREGPSKPGPGLSQRLAAFGPGRVWRSVAARTRLAALRLRVMLARIIGAELPHEVRYAEVHRVHYRAAGRYRVRPYPGDLVVYRAEDQEGRFPDSPTL
;
A
#
# COMPACT_ATOMS: atom_id res chain seq x y z
N MET A 1 20.18 12.64 -19.70
CA MET A 1 19.41 12.08 -20.83
C MET A 1 19.98 10.72 -21.17
N THR A 2 19.21 9.67 -20.97
CA THR A 2 19.57 8.32 -21.39
C THR A 2 18.61 7.95 -22.52
N ARG A 3 19.03 7.21 -23.55
CA ARG A 3 18.14 6.77 -24.64
C ARG A 3 17.99 5.26 -24.55
N TRP A 4 16.76 4.76 -24.58
CA TRP A 4 16.48 3.32 -24.62
C TRP A 4 15.71 2.99 -25.90
N GLY A 5 16.42 2.54 -26.93
CA GLY A 5 15.85 2.26 -28.25
C GLY A 5 15.21 3.51 -28.88
N ASN A 6 13.97 3.37 -29.36
CA ASN A 6 13.21 4.43 -30.03
C ASN A 6 12.39 5.30 -29.05
N LEU A 7 12.49 5.01 -27.74
CA LEU A 7 11.76 5.73 -26.71
C LEU A 7 12.61 6.89 -26.20
N HIS A 8 12.08 8.10 -26.36
CA HIS A 8 12.62 9.28 -25.72
C HIS A 8 12.20 9.27 -24.25
N HIS A 9 13.16 9.33 -23.35
CA HIS A 9 12.91 9.54 -21.94
C HIS A 9 13.71 10.72 -21.43
N GLU A 10 13.03 11.50 -20.61
CA GLU A 10 13.58 12.59 -19.85
C GLU A 10 13.49 12.16 -18.39
N ARG A 11 14.59 12.32 -17.64
CA ARG A 11 14.53 12.24 -16.20
C ARG A 11 13.76 13.48 -15.76
N LEU A 12 12.47 13.31 -15.56
CA LEU A 12 11.68 14.28 -14.82
C LEU A 12 11.94 13.96 -13.36
N GLU A 13 12.56 14.86 -12.62
CA GLU A 13 12.39 14.86 -11.18
C GLU A 13 10.89 15.03 -10.93
N VAL A 14 10.24 13.93 -10.56
CA VAL A 14 8.83 13.95 -10.26
C VAL A 14 8.68 14.65 -8.92
N PHE A 15 7.58 15.40 -8.77
CA PHE A 15 7.18 16.29 -7.65
C PHE A 15 7.23 15.69 -6.21
N GLN A 16 7.79 14.50 -6.01
CA GLN A 16 7.95 13.87 -4.71
C GLN A 16 9.37 13.28 -4.63
N PRO A 17 10.29 13.88 -3.85
CA PRO A 17 11.60 13.29 -3.56
C PRO A 17 11.49 12.09 -2.58
N GLY A 18 10.30 11.82 -2.03
CA GLY A 18 10.04 10.67 -1.15
C GLY A 18 8.94 9.75 -1.69
N ALA A 19 9.22 8.45 -1.74
CA ALA A 19 8.23 7.45 -2.14
C ALA A 19 7.32 7.08 -0.95
N THR A 20 6.01 7.19 -1.13
CA THR A 20 5.02 6.74 -0.12
C THR A 20 4.81 5.22 -0.11
N GLU A 21 5.33 4.53 -1.13
CA GLU A 21 5.30 3.08 -1.32
C GLU A 21 6.70 2.62 -1.75
N ASP A 22 7.08 1.36 -1.49
CA ASP A 22 8.42 0.85 -1.86
C ASP A 22 8.68 0.98 -3.38
N LEU A 23 7.65 0.78 -4.21
CA LEU A 23 7.69 0.89 -5.67
C LEU A 23 6.30 1.20 -6.21
N GLY A 24 6.17 2.28 -6.97
CA GLY A 24 4.95 2.71 -7.64
C GLY A 24 5.18 2.93 -9.13
N LEU A 25 4.31 2.38 -9.98
CA LEU A 25 4.27 2.64 -11.42
C LEU A 25 2.96 3.34 -11.76
N TRP A 26 3.04 4.49 -12.41
CA TRP A 26 1.87 5.17 -12.97
C TRP A 26 2.00 5.31 -14.47
N LEU A 27 0.86 5.22 -15.15
CA LEU A 27 0.75 5.44 -16.60
C LEU A 27 -0.35 6.47 -16.85
N LEU A 28 -0.01 7.45 -17.69
CA LEU A 28 -0.92 8.48 -18.17
C LEU A 28 -1.00 8.38 -19.70
N GLU A 29 -2.18 8.07 -20.22
CA GLU A 29 -2.44 8.11 -21.66
C GLU A 29 -2.86 9.54 -22.05
N SER A 30 -2.24 10.07 -23.09
CA SER A 30 -2.52 11.40 -23.66
C SER A 30 -2.61 11.30 -25.19
N ASP A 31 -3.06 12.39 -25.83
CA ASP A 31 -3.11 12.49 -27.28
C ASP A 31 -1.71 12.41 -27.95
N HIS A 32 -0.65 12.62 -27.18
CA HIS A 32 0.75 12.53 -27.63
C HIS A 32 1.39 11.17 -27.36
N GLY A 33 0.66 10.22 -26.76
CA GLY A 33 1.16 8.90 -26.40
C GLY A 33 0.98 8.58 -24.92
N VAL A 34 1.62 7.49 -24.48
CA VAL A 34 1.61 7.04 -23.09
C VAL A 34 2.85 7.58 -22.39
N ALA A 35 2.66 8.38 -21.33
CA ALA A 35 3.70 8.71 -20.37
C ALA A 35 3.62 7.71 -19.21
N ALA A 36 4.75 7.29 -18.69
CA ALA A 36 4.83 6.48 -17.49
C ALA A 36 5.91 7.04 -16.57
N GLY A 37 5.69 6.92 -15.27
CA GLY A 37 6.70 7.25 -14.27
C GLY A 37 6.80 6.14 -13.22
N LEU A 38 8.02 5.90 -12.78
CA LEU A 38 8.34 5.00 -11.68
C LEU A 38 8.74 5.86 -10.48
N VAL A 39 8.13 5.59 -9.33
CA VAL A 39 8.49 6.15 -8.04
C VAL A 39 8.98 4.99 -7.18
N TYR A 40 10.11 5.14 -6.50
CA TYR A 40 10.69 4.05 -5.71
C TYR A 40 11.34 4.59 -4.45
N ASN A 41 11.35 3.77 -3.41
CA ASN A 41 12.11 4.08 -2.20
C ASN A 41 13.60 3.86 -2.49
N ALA A 42 14.38 4.94 -2.48
CA ALA A 42 15.82 4.92 -2.74
C ALA A 42 16.63 4.18 -1.64
N ASP A 43 16.04 3.95 -0.47
CA ASP A 43 16.64 3.12 0.60
C ASP A 43 16.47 1.61 0.33
N ILE A 44 15.65 1.24 -0.65
CA ILE A 44 15.35 -0.17 -1.02
C ILE A 44 15.86 -0.50 -2.42
N LEU A 45 15.71 0.44 -3.36
CA LEU A 45 15.98 0.24 -4.77
C LEU A 45 16.99 1.29 -5.26
N ASP A 46 18.13 0.83 -5.79
CA ASP A 46 19.12 1.71 -6.37
C ASP A 46 18.77 2.14 -7.82
N ASP A 47 19.46 3.18 -8.30
CA ASP A 47 19.26 3.74 -9.64
C ASP A 47 19.52 2.72 -10.77
N GLN A 48 20.45 1.78 -10.57
CA GLN A 48 20.82 0.81 -11.60
C GLN A 48 19.71 -0.23 -11.76
N ASP A 49 19.17 -0.68 -10.65
CA ASP A 49 18.07 -1.62 -10.55
C ASP A 49 16.79 -1.00 -11.10
N VAL A 50 16.45 0.22 -10.70
CA VAL A 50 15.31 0.95 -11.29
C VAL A 50 15.48 1.12 -12.79
N ALA A 51 16.70 1.41 -13.26
CA ALA A 51 16.95 1.49 -14.69
C ALA A 51 16.76 0.13 -15.39
N LYS A 52 17.09 -1.01 -14.75
CA LYS A 52 16.78 -2.36 -15.26
C LYS A 52 15.27 -2.60 -15.33
N LEU A 53 14.55 -2.31 -14.24
CA LEU A 53 13.08 -2.38 -14.16
C LEU A 53 12.42 -1.60 -15.31
N CYS A 54 12.83 -0.34 -15.49
CA CYS A 54 12.28 0.50 -16.54
C CYS A 54 12.62 -0.01 -17.96
N ARG A 55 13.82 -0.55 -18.20
CA ARG A 55 14.16 -1.22 -19.47
C ARG A 55 13.28 -2.45 -19.72
N ASN A 56 13.06 -3.26 -18.69
CA ASN A 56 12.22 -4.45 -18.73
C ASN A 56 10.76 -4.10 -19.06
N TYR A 57 10.19 -3.11 -18.35
CA TYR A 57 8.85 -2.59 -18.63
C TYR A 57 8.73 -2.01 -20.05
N ALA A 58 9.71 -1.22 -20.48
CA ALA A 58 9.73 -0.66 -21.83
C ALA A 58 9.79 -1.76 -22.91
N SER A 59 10.59 -2.80 -22.68
CA SER A 59 10.68 -3.97 -23.57
C SER A 59 9.35 -4.71 -23.66
N ILE A 60 8.70 -4.98 -22.51
CA ILE A 60 7.37 -5.59 -22.48
C ILE A 60 6.37 -4.73 -23.26
N LEU A 61 6.32 -3.43 -23.00
CA LEU A 61 5.39 -2.51 -23.68
C LEU A 61 5.64 -2.45 -25.19
N ALA A 62 6.90 -2.40 -25.62
CA ALA A 62 7.27 -2.42 -27.04
C ALA A 62 6.86 -3.73 -27.73
N GLN A 63 7.03 -4.86 -27.03
CA GLN A 63 6.62 -6.18 -27.52
C GLN A 63 5.09 -6.32 -27.59
N ILE A 64 4.35 -5.82 -26.59
CA ILE A 64 2.88 -5.77 -26.61
C ILE A 64 2.36 -4.87 -27.74
N VAL A 65 3.03 -3.75 -28.01
CA VAL A 65 2.66 -2.86 -29.13
C VAL A 65 2.88 -3.54 -30.48
N SER A 66 4.01 -4.24 -30.63
CA SER A 66 4.41 -4.94 -31.85
C SER A 66 3.58 -6.20 -32.10
N ASP A 67 3.28 -6.96 -31.06
CA ASP A 67 2.44 -8.15 -31.09
C ASP A 67 1.49 -8.18 -29.87
N PRO A 68 0.28 -7.62 -30.03
CA PRO A 68 -0.71 -7.55 -28.95
C PRO A 68 -1.34 -8.89 -28.58
N SER A 69 -1.03 -9.96 -29.32
CA SER A 69 -1.56 -11.30 -29.05
C SER A 69 -0.80 -12.03 -27.95
N ARG A 70 0.44 -11.62 -27.67
CA ARG A 70 1.29 -12.19 -26.63
C ARG A 70 0.85 -11.78 -25.23
N SER A 71 0.94 -12.70 -24.29
CA SER A 71 0.57 -12.44 -22.89
C SER A 71 1.66 -11.59 -22.21
N PRO A 72 1.30 -10.55 -21.44
CA PRO A 72 2.28 -9.82 -20.62
C PRO A 72 3.08 -10.74 -19.69
N LEU A 73 2.49 -11.86 -19.25
CA LEU A 73 3.15 -12.83 -18.37
C LEU A 73 4.30 -13.56 -19.09
N GLU A 74 4.09 -13.96 -20.34
CA GLU A 74 5.12 -14.58 -21.20
C GLU A 74 6.24 -13.59 -21.55
N LEU A 75 5.90 -12.31 -21.64
CA LEU A 75 6.85 -11.23 -21.93
C LEU A 75 7.64 -10.80 -20.69
N SER A 76 7.21 -11.22 -19.51
CA SER A 76 7.85 -10.92 -18.21
C SER A 76 8.80 -12.02 -17.73
N GLU A 77 9.05 -13.06 -18.54
CA GLU A 77 10.08 -14.07 -18.26
C GLU A 77 11.47 -13.52 -18.62
N PHE A 78 12.07 -12.83 -17.65
CA PHE A 78 13.47 -12.37 -17.74
C PHE A 78 14.42 -13.49 -17.29
N GLY A 79 15.59 -13.60 -17.93
CA GLY A 79 16.66 -14.50 -17.50
C GLY A 79 17.19 -14.11 -16.11
N ASP A 80 17.89 -15.01 -15.40
CA ASP A 80 18.33 -14.75 -14.01
C ASP A 80 19.16 -13.47 -13.82
N ALA A 81 19.90 -13.03 -14.85
CA ALA A 81 20.66 -11.78 -14.83
C ALA A 81 19.78 -10.50 -14.96
N ASP A 82 18.56 -10.66 -15.48
CA ASP A 82 17.56 -9.61 -15.67
C ASP A 82 16.40 -9.72 -14.67
N ARG A 83 16.42 -10.75 -13.80
CA ARG A 83 15.50 -10.90 -12.68
C ARG A 83 15.85 -9.90 -11.59
N PHE A 84 14.81 -9.25 -11.11
CA PHE A 84 14.90 -8.36 -9.99
C PHE A 84 14.95 -9.16 -8.69
N LEU A 85 16.15 -9.44 -8.20
CA LEU A 85 16.38 -9.79 -6.81
C LEU A 85 16.76 -8.47 -6.13
N VAL A 86 15.90 -7.95 -5.25
CA VAL A 86 16.23 -6.75 -4.46
C VAL A 86 17.56 -7.02 -3.76
N PRO A 87 18.67 -6.35 -4.13
CA PRO A 87 19.93 -6.57 -3.46
C PRO A 87 19.81 -6.06 -2.03
N ARG A 88 20.43 -6.79 -1.10
CA ARG A 88 20.65 -6.32 0.26
C ARG A 88 21.46 -5.01 0.14
N HIS A 89 20.93 -3.88 0.61
CA HIS A 89 21.73 -2.67 0.75
C HIS A 89 22.86 -2.96 1.76
N GLU A 90 24.04 -3.33 1.28
CA GLU A 90 25.26 -3.38 2.09
C GLU A 90 26.02 -2.04 2.07
N GLU A 91 25.62 -1.06 1.26
CA GLU A 91 26.35 0.20 1.11
C GLU A 91 25.47 1.45 1.25
N SER A 92 25.14 1.80 2.49
CA SER A 92 25.01 3.20 2.93
C SER A 92 25.32 3.30 4.43
N ALA A 93 26.42 2.67 4.84
CA ALA A 93 27.06 2.91 6.12
C ALA A 93 28.08 4.05 5.94
N ALA A 94 27.60 5.28 5.83
CA ALA A 94 28.45 6.45 5.98
C ALA A 94 27.78 7.43 6.96
N GLN A 95 28.25 7.33 8.21
CA GLN A 95 28.07 8.26 9.33
C GLN A 95 26.74 8.22 10.11
N GLU A 96 26.29 7.01 10.43
CA GLU A 96 25.86 6.71 11.80
C GLU A 96 26.88 5.71 12.38
N PRO A 97 27.22 5.77 13.69
CA PRO A 97 28.10 4.76 14.27
C PRO A 97 27.46 3.41 13.99
N ALA A 98 28.21 2.53 13.30
CA ALA A 98 27.76 1.20 12.95
C ALA A 98 26.98 0.60 14.14
N PRO A 99 25.72 0.18 13.98
CA PRO A 99 25.07 -0.57 15.04
C PRO A 99 26.00 -1.75 15.27
N SER A 100 26.60 -1.81 16.46
CA SER A 100 27.36 -2.97 16.88
C SER A 100 26.47 -4.14 16.57
N ALA A 101 26.92 -5.03 15.67
CA ALA A 101 26.27 -6.29 15.50
C ALA A 101 26.09 -6.82 16.91
N HIS A 102 24.83 -6.90 17.37
CA HIS A 102 24.50 -7.77 18.47
C HIS A 102 24.64 -9.19 17.90
N GLU A 103 25.89 -9.59 17.69
CA GLU A 103 26.35 -10.95 17.86
C GLU A 103 26.17 -11.27 19.35
N ALA A 104 24.91 -11.35 19.76
CA ALA A 104 24.57 -12.36 20.74
C ALA A 104 25.11 -13.67 20.15
N PRO A 105 25.98 -14.41 20.87
CA PRO A 105 26.60 -15.62 20.33
C PRO A 105 25.52 -16.52 19.75
N ALA A 106 25.76 -17.12 18.58
CA ALA A 106 24.80 -17.97 17.85
C ALA A 106 24.15 -19.08 18.72
N ALA A 107 24.71 -19.35 19.90
CA ALA A 107 24.18 -20.22 20.95
C ALA A 107 22.98 -19.65 21.74
N SER A 108 22.49 -18.44 21.48
CA SER A 108 21.47 -17.75 22.31
C SER A 108 20.17 -17.39 21.59
N ARG A 109 20.03 -17.66 20.28
CA ARG A 109 18.80 -17.40 19.54
C ARG A 109 17.92 -18.65 19.55
N GLU A 110 16.73 -18.54 20.14
CA GLU A 110 15.79 -19.67 20.20
C GLU A 110 15.30 -20.02 18.79
N PRO A 111 15.46 -21.29 18.35
CA PRO A 111 14.94 -21.71 17.07
C PRO A 111 13.41 -21.67 17.08
N ALA A 112 12.83 -21.46 15.89
CA ALA A 112 11.39 -21.54 15.70
C ALA A 112 10.86 -22.91 16.15
N ALA A 113 9.86 -22.91 17.04
CA ALA A 113 9.20 -24.11 17.50
C ALA A 113 8.52 -24.88 16.35
N ALA A 114 8.32 -26.18 16.51
CA ALA A 114 7.60 -26.99 15.52
C ALA A 114 6.16 -26.49 15.31
N GLY A 115 5.59 -26.76 14.13
CA GLY A 115 4.22 -26.39 13.78
C GLY A 115 4.16 -25.09 12.95
N LEU A 116 3.20 -24.22 13.26
CA LEU A 116 3.02 -22.94 12.56
C LEU A 116 4.23 -22.02 12.70
N GLU A 117 4.95 -22.05 13.83
CA GLU A 117 6.12 -21.18 14.03
C GLU A 117 7.26 -21.52 13.07
N SER A 118 7.60 -22.81 12.90
CA SER A 118 8.59 -23.23 11.92
C SER A 118 8.13 -23.04 10.47
N LEU A 119 6.83 -23.19 10.19
CA LEU A 119 6.26 -22.87 8.88
C LEU A 119 6.42 -21.38 8.55
N VAL A 120 6.09 -20.50 9.50
CA VAL A 120 6.23 -19.05 9.34
C VAL A 120 7.70 -18.65 9.24
N SER A 121 8.57 -19.15 10.11
CA SER A 121 10.02 -18.90 10.05
C SER A 121 10.59 -19.30 8.70
N LYS A 122 10.24 -20.49 8.18
CA LYS A 122 10.67 -20.95 6.86
C LYS A 122 10.14 -20.05 5.74
N ALA A 123 8.87 -19.67 5.78
CA ALA A 123 8.28 -18.78 4.78
C ALA A 123 8.96 -17.40 4.79
N MET A 124 9.23 -16.83 5.97
CA MET A 124 9.96 -15.57 6.12
C MET A 124 11.39 -15.70 5.59
N ALA A 125 12.11 -16.77 5.95
CA ALA A 125 13.47 -17.01 5.49
C ALA A 125 13.54 -17.12 3.95
N GLU A 126 12.60 -17.84 3.34
CA GLU A 126 12.50 -17.98 1.88
C GLU A 126 12.30 -16.63 1.18
N VAL A 127 11.37 -15.80 1.64
CA VAL A 127 11.09 -14.50 0.98
C VAL A 127 12.18 -13.45 1.26
N LEU A 128 12.90 -13.58 2.37
CA LEU A 128 14.05 -12.73 2.74
C LEU A 128 15.37 -13.23 2.16
N GLY A 129 15.39 -14.36 1.45
CA GLY A 129 16.61 -14.99 0.93
C GLY A 129 17.61 -15.40 2.03
N SER A 130 17.12 -15.67 3.25
CA SER A 130 17.92 -16.05 4.41
C SER A 130 17.94 -17.56 4.63
N SER A 131 19.00 -18.10 5.23
CA SER A 131 19.15 -19.55 5.44
C SER A 131 18.24 -20.11 6.55
N ALA A 132 18.02 -19.34 7.62
CA ALA A 132 17.13 -19.67 8.72
C ALA A 132 16.83 -18.41 9.55
N LEU A 133 15.63 -18.34 10.13
CA LEU A 133 15.24 -17.29 11.07
C LEU A 133 14.87 -17.91 12.43
N ALA A 134 15.38 -17.30 13.50
CA ALA A 134 15.01 -17.62 14.87
C ALA A 134 13.59 -17.14 15.18
N ALA A 135 13.02 -17.64 16.29
CA ALA A 135 11.63 -17.37 16.68
C ALA A 135 11.30 -15.88 16.84
N GLU A 136 12.30 -15.08 17.22
CA GLU A 136 12.18 -13.65 17.54
C GLU A 136 12.90 -12.72 16.55
N ASP A 137 13.37 -13.23 15.41
CA ASP A 137 13.96 -12.38 14.38
C ASP A 137 12.86 -11.49 13.76
N ASP A 138 12.97 -10.16 13.91
CA ASP A 138 12.01 -9.20 13.34
C ASP A 138 12.14 -9.16 11.81
N PHE A 139 11.04 -9.44 11.12
CA PHE A 139 10.97 -9.50 9.66
C PHE A 139 11.61 -8.29 8.96
N PHE A 140 11.39 -7.08 9.48
CA PHE A 140 11.88 -5.86 8.86
C PHE A 140 13.32 -5.54 9.26
N GLU A 141 13.74 -5.89 10.47
CA GLU A 141 15.16 -5.79 10.87
C GLU A 141 16.03 -6.75 10.06
N MET A 142 15.44 -7.84 9.57
CA MET A 142 16.04 -8.76 8.61
C MET A 142 15.99 -8.28 7.15
N GLY A 143 15.56 -7.03 6.89
CA GLY A 143 15.52 -6.43 5.56
C GLY A 143 14.17 -6.57 4.83
N GLY A 144 13.14 -7.06 5.52
CA GLY A 144 11.80 -7.17 4.96
C GLY A 144 11.13 -5.82 4.73
N HIS A 145 10.38 -5.72 3.64
CA HIS A 145 9.62 -4.54 3.26
C HIS A 145 8.26 -4.92 2.67
N SER A 146 7.45 -3.93 2.26
CA SER A 146 6.02 -4.10 1.91
C SER A 146 5.81 -5.10 0.76
N ILE A 147 6.68 -5.07 -0.25
CA ILE A 147 6.60 -6.00 -1.41
C ILE A 147 6.89 -7.45 -0.97
N VAL A 148 7.93 -7.65 -0.16
CA VAL A 148 8.29 -8.97 0.38
C VAL A 148 7.22 -9.49 1.34
N ALA A 149 6.57 -8.59 2.10
CA ALA A 149 5.45 -8.93 2.97
C ALA A 149 4.24 -9.47 2.18
N VAL A 150 3.95 -8.91 0.99
CA VAL A 150 2.90 -9.46 0.11
C VAL A 150 3.21 -10.90 -0.29
N GLN A 151 4.45 -11.18 -0.67
CA GLN A 151 4.88 -12.53 -1.05
C GLN A 151 4.77 -13.50 0.13
N LEU A 152 5.18 -13.07 1.32
CA LEU A 152 5.05 -13.83 2.57
C LEU A 152 3.60 -14.23 2.82
N PHE A 153 2.67 -13.28 2.81
CA PHE A 153 1.26 -13.55 3.13
C PHE A 153 0.57 -14.40 2.06
N GLN A 154 0.94 -14.25 0.79
CA GLN A 154 0.44 -15.14 -0.28
C GLN A 154 0.89 -16.58 -0.07
N LYS A 155 2.16 -16.79 0.29
CA LYS A 155 2.70 -18.11 0.61
C LYS A 155 2.03 -18.71 1.85
N LEU A 156 1.96 -17.96 2.94
CA LEU A 156 1.31 -18.41 4.17
C LEU A 156 -0.17 -18.72 3.97
N ARG A 157 -0.88 -17.95 3.15
CA ARG A 157 -2.28 -18.26 2.78
C ARG A 157 -2.39 -19.57 2.01
N LYS A 158 -1.47 -19.85 1.09
CA LYS A 158 -1.43 -21.12 0.35
C LYS A 158 -1.18 -22.30 1.28
N ASP A 159 -0.28 -22.13 2.25
CA ASP A 159 0.16 -23.21 3.13
C ASP A 159 -0.79 -23.43 4.33
N THR A 160 -1.49 -22.39 4.81
CA THR A 160 -2.38 -22.45 5.98
C THR A 160 -3.88 -22.37 5.67
N GLY A 161 -4.25 -21.91 4.47
CA GLY A 161 -5.64 -21.60 4.11
C GLY A 161 -6.20 -20.34 4.77
N VAL A 162 -5.43 -19.66 5.64
CA VAL A 162 -5.86 -18.49 6.40
C VAL A 162 -5.40 -17.20 5.72
N ASN A 163 -6.32 -16.23 5.64
CA ASN A 163 -6.09 -14.92 5.03
C ASN A 163 -6.07 -13.84 6.12
N LEU A 164 -4.93 -13.16 6.28
CA LEU A 164 -4.70 -12.08 7.25
C LEU A 164 -4.32 -10.77 6.53
N PRO A 165 -4.61 -9.60 7.12
CA PRO A 165 -4.14 -8.34 6.56
C PRO A 165 -2.63 -8.21 6.69
N LEU A 166 -1.99 -7.51 5.75
CA LEU A 166 -0.56 -7.20 5.84
C LEU A 166 -0.23 -6.39 7.10
N GLY A 167 -1.16 -5.56 7.58
CA GLY A 167 -1.01 -4.81 8.83
C GLY A 167 -0.74 -5.71 10.05
N GLN A 168 -1.12 -6.99 10.01
CA GLN A 168 -0.80 -7.94 11.06
C GLN A 168 0.70 -8.11 11.27
N LEU A 169 1.51 -7.94 10.21
CA LEU A 169 2.97 -8.02 10.29
C LEU A 169 3.56 -6.87 11.11
N LEU A 170 2.87 -5.74 11.24
CA LEU A 170 3.30 -4.64 12.10
C LEU A 170 3.10 -4.96 13.58
N ALA A 171 1.96 -5.55 13.91
CA ALA A 171 1.64 -5.95 15.28
C ALA A 171 2.34 -7.26 15.70
N ALA A 172 2.79 -8.06 14.74
CA ALA A 172 3.42 -9.36 14.95
C ALA A 172 4.57 -9.59 13.95
N PRO A 173 5.70 -8.89 14.10
CA PRO A 173 6.78 -8.91 13.11
C PRO A 173 7.72 -10.12 13.19
N THR A 174 7.62 -10.94 14.25
CA THR A 174 8.48 -12.12 14.46
C THR A 174 7.78 -13.42 14.06
N PRO A 175 8.51 -14.50 13.70
CA PRO A 175 7.92 -15.80 13.42
C PRO A 175 6.96 -16.29 14.51
N ARG A 176 7.35 -16.15 15.78
CA ARG A 176 6.53 -16.53 16.94
C ARG A 176 5.23 -15.72 17.01
N ALA A 177 5.34 -14.40 16.94
CA ALA A 177 4.19 -13.52 17.05
C ALA A 177 3.22 -13.72 15.87
N LEU A 178 3.75 -13.86 14.65
CA LEU A 178 2.92 -14.04 13.45
C LEU A 178 2.26 -15.42 13.44
N ALA A 179 2.95 -16.48 13.84
CA ALA A 179 2.35 -17.80 14.01
C ALA A 179 1.21 -17.80 15.04
N ALA A 180 1.36 -17.05 16.14
CA ALA A 180 0.27 -16.86 17.10
C ALA A 180 -0.93 -16.12 16.48
N ALA A 181 -0.71 -15.14 15.60
CA ALA A 181 -1.77 -14.46 14.88
C ALA A 181 -2.51 -15.40 13.91
N TYR A 182 -1.78 -16.22 13.15
CA TYR A 182 -2.36 -17.25 12.29
C TYR A 182 -3.18 -18.27 13.09
N ARG A 183 -2.67 -18.72 14.24
CA ARG A 183 -3.40 -19.63 15.13
C ARG A 183 -4.69 -19.02 15.64
N ARG A 184 -4.67 -17.75 16.07
CA ARG A 184 -5.90 -17.02 16.49
C ARG A 184 -6.92 -16.88 15.36
N ALA A 185 -6.46 -16.79 14.11
CA ALA A 185 -7.32 -16.74 12.93
C ALA A 185 -7.73 -18.11 12.38
N GLY A 186 -7.47 -19.19 13.13
CA GLY A 186 -7.94 -20.54 12.81
C GLY A 186 -6.96 -21.38 11.97
N ALA A 187 -5.70 -20.96 11.84
CA ALA A 187 -4.69 -21.79 11.19
C ALA A 187 -4.38 -23.02 12.06
N ILE A 188 -4.22 -24.16 11.41
CA ILE A 188 -3.95 -25.45 12.06
C ILE A 188 -2.47 -25.75 11.99
N ASP A 189 -1.89 -26.27 13.09
CA ASP A 189 -0.51 -26.73 13.10
C ASP A 189 -0.34 -27.91 12.11
N PRO A 190 0.70 -27.90 11.24
CA PRO A 190 1.00 -29.00 10.34
C PRO A 190 1.07 -30.34 11.08
N GLY A 191 0.13 -31.25 10.78
CA GLY A 191 0.09 -32.60 11.37
C GLY A 191 -0.85 -32.80 12.56
N GLN A 192 -1.66 -31.81 12.94
CA GLN A 192 -2.75 -32.00 13.93
C GLN A 192 -4.15 -31.82 13.30
N ALA A 193 -5.12 -32.63 13.75
CA ALA A 193 -6.53 -32.46 13.40
C ALA A 193 -7.22 -31.46 14.34
N GLN A 194 -8.25 -30.79 13.82
CA GLN A 194 -8.96 -29.63 14.38
C GLN A 194 -9.13 -29.63 15.91
N GLY A 195 -8.63 -28.57 16.55
CA GLY A 195 -8.90 -28.21 17.94
C GLY A 195 -9.35 -26.76 18.08
N SER A 196 -10.68 -26.61 18.29
CA SER A 196 -11.45 -25.56 18.99
C SER A 196 -11.37 -24.09 18.56
N ASP A 197 -12.53 -23.59 18.12
CA ASP A 197 -13.33 -22.49 18.70
C ASP A 197 -12.57 -21.46 19.57
N ALA A 198 -11.76 -20.62 18.93
CA ALA A 198 -11.49 -19.28 19.43
C ALA A 198 -12.31 -18.29 18.61
N VAL A 199 -13.14 -17.48 19.26
CA VAL A 199 -13.79 -16.34 18.61
C VAL A 199 -12.68 -15.35 18.24
N ALA A 200 -12.23 -15.43 16.99
CA ALA A 200 -11.21 -14.55 16.46
C ALA A 200 -11.75 -13.12 16.40
N ALA A 201 -11.07 -12.18 17.05
CA ALA A 201 -11.22 -10.76 16.73
C ALA A 201 -11.02 -10.61 15.21
N ASP A 202 -11.92 -9.87 14.54
CA ASP A 202 -11.89 -9.73 13.08
C ASP A 202 -10.52 -9.16 12.66
N PRO A 203 -9.65 -9.96 12.02
CA PRO A 203 -8.32 -9.47 11.65
C PRO A 203 -8.43 -8.36 10.60
N TRP A 204 -9.55 -8.26 9.89
CA TRP A 204 -9.79 -7.24 8.88
C TRP A 204 -10.48 -5.98 9.44
N ALA A 205 -10.61 -5.87 10.77
CA ALA A 205 -11.10 -4.66 11.41
C ALA A 205 -10.25 -3.44 10.99
N PRO A 206 -10.85 -2.28 10.69
CA PRO A 206 -10.11 -1.11 10.22
C PRO A 206 -9.06 -0.62 11.21
N LEU A 207 -9.31 -0.69 12.51
CA LEU A 207 -8.39 -0.17 13.51
C LEU A 207 -7.31 -1.20 13.88
N VAL A 208 -6.05 -0.84 13.69
CA VAL A 208 -4.89 -1.69 13.95
C VAL A 208 -3.93 -0.98 14.90
N LEU A 209 -3.52 -1.63 15.98
CA LEU A 209 -2.52 -1.09 16.90
C LEU A 209 -1.12 -1.22 16.29
N LEU A 210 -0.43 -0.08 16.13
CA LEU A 210 0.93 0.00 15.59
C LEU A 210 1.98 0.12 16.69
N GLN A 211 1.64 0.86 17.75
CA GLN A 211 2.49 1.04 18.92
C GLN A 211 1.61 1.17 20.16
N GLU A 212 1.89 0.34 21.17
CA GLU A 212 1.23 0.44 22.47
C GLU A 212 2.02 1.41 23.36
N GLY A 213 1.39 2.53 23.69
CA GLY A 213 1.95 3.54 24.58
C GLY A 213 1.31 3.50 25.96
N ALA A 214 2.06 3.96 26.97
CA ALA A 214 1.58 3.95 28.35
C ALA A 214 0.75 5.20 28.73
N ARG A 215 0.85 6.31 27.97
CA ARG A 215 0.26 7.60 28.38
C ARG A 215 -0.15 8.50 27.19
N GLY A 216 -1.23 9.26 27.39
CA GLY A 216 -1.65 10.34 26.50
C GLY A 216 -2.72 9.92 25.48
N ALA A 217 -3.27 10.90 24.76
CA ALA A 217 -4.23 10.65 23.69
C ALA A 217 -3.55 9.95 22.50
N PRO A 218 -4.12 8.86 21.96
CA PRO A 218 -3.55 8.14 20.84
C PRO A 218 -3.47 8.99 19.57
N LEU A 219 -2.52 8.66 18.71
CA LEU A 219 -2.45 9.17 17.34
C LEU A 219 -3.10 8.16 16.39
N PHE A 220 -4.06 8.62 15.60
CA PHE A 220 -4.73 7.81 14.58
C PHE A 220 -4.21 8.15 13.17
N LEU A 221 -3.61 7.18 12.48
CA LEU A 221 -3.00 7.31 11.16
C LEU A 221 -3.87 6.66 10.08
N VAL A 222 -4.36 7.45 9.13
CA VAL A 222 -5.32 6.99 8.11
C VAL A 222 -4.61 6.47 6.87
N HIS A 223 -4.98 5.29 6.38
CA HIS A 223 -4.38 4.67 5.18
C HIS A 223 -4.33 5.61 3.96
N ALA A 224 -3.32 5.41 3.11
CA ALA A 224 -3.26 6.04 1.79
C ALA A 224 -4.17 5.34 0.77
N VAL A 225 -4.07 5.66 -0.51
CA VAL A 225 -4.98 5.15 -1.56
C VAL A 225 -4.97 3.62 -1.67
N GLY A 226 -3.83 2.98 -1.42
CA GLY A 226 -3.67 1.52 -1.40
C GLY A 226 -4.35 0.79 -0.22
N GLY A 227 -4.81 1.53 0.79
CA GLY A 227 -5.63 0.99 1.88
C GLY A 227 -4.88 0.33 3.03
N ASN A 228 -3.61 -0.03 2.86
CA ASN A 228 -2.79 -0.58 3.93
C ASN A 228 -2.14 0.54 4.78
N ILE A 229 -1.51 0.13 5.88
CA ILE A 229 -0.90 1.01 6.89
C ILE A 229 0.61 0.75 7.10
N LEU A 230 1.24 -0.08 6.24
CA LEU A 230 2.65 -0.46 6.38
C LEU A 230 3.57 0.75 6.29
N ASN A 231 3.19 1.75 5.49
CA ASN A 231 3.92 3.00 5.29
C ASN A 231 4.09 3.82 6.59
N TYR A 232 3.29 3.57 7.63
CA TYR A 232 3.40 4.28 8.91
C TYR A 232 4.34 3.63 9.91
N ARG A 233 4.91 2.45 9.62
CA ARG A 233 5.78 1.73 10.55
C ARG A 233 6.99 2.56 10.98
N ALA A 234 7.70 3.13 10.01
CA ALA A 234 8.91 3.93 10.28
C ALA A 234 8.58 5.16 11.13
N LEU A 235 7.44 5.81 10.84
CA LEU A 235 6.95 6.92 11.64
C LEU A 235 6.62 6.49 13.07
N ALA A 236 5.87 5.40 13.25
CA ALA A 236 5.50 4.89 14.57
C ALA A 236 6.74 4.66 15.44
N ARG A 237 7.77 3.96 14.93
CA ARG A 237 9.03 3.68 15.65
C ARG A 237 9.83 4.93 16.05
N LYS A 238 9.62 6.06 15.37
CA LYS A 238 10.31 7.32 15.66
C LYS A 238 9.51 8.21 16.62
N LEU A 239 8.25 7.89 16.89
CA LEU A 239 7.45 8.60 17.90
C LEU A 239 7.89 8.17 19.31
N PRO A 240 7.69 9.03 20.34
CA PRO A 240 7.97 8.67 21.72
C PRO A 240 7.25 7.38 22.11
N PRO A 241 7.91 6.42 22.79
CA PRO A 241 7.35 5.11 23.10
C PRO A 241 6.11 5.19 24.01
N GLU A 242 5.89 6.31 24.70
CA GLU A 242 4.73 6.53 25.54
C GLU A 242 3.44 6.78 24.73
N VAL A 243 3.57 7.18 23.46
CA VAL A 243 2.43 7.51 22.60
C VAL A 243 1.84 6.25 21.98
N THR A 244 0.55 6.02 22.21
CA THR A 244 -0.19 4.97 21.51
C THR A 244 -0.47 5.39 20.08
N VAL A 245 -0.19 4.52 19.12
CA VAL A 245 -0.40 4.77 17.68
C VAL A 245 -1.29 3.69 17.10
N TYR A 246 -2.39 4.12 16.48
CA TYR A 246 -3.28 3.27 15.71
C TYR A 246 -3.19 3.62 14.22
N GLY A 247 -3.22 2.60 13.36
CA GLY A 247 -3.46 2.74 11.94
C GLY A 247 -4.92 2.39 11.61
N LEU A 248 -5.51 3.13 10.67
CA LEU A 248 -6.82 2.83 10.09
C LEU A 248 -6.60 2.23 8.70
N GLN A 249 -6.74 0.91 8.58
CA GLN A 249 -6.71 0.18 7.30
C GLN A 249 -8.07 0.20 6.59
N ALA A 250 -8.05 0.05 5.28
CA ALA A 250 -9.24 0.13 4.44
C ALA A 250 -10.12 -1.12 4.51
N LEU A 251 -11.44 -0.91 4.42
CA LEU A 251 -12.38 -1.98 4.12
C LEU A 251 -12.17 -2.50 2.69
N GLY A 252 -12.35 -3.80 2.50
CA GLY A 252 -12.23 -4.48 1.21
C GLY A 252 -10.86 -5.06 0.88
N LEU A 253 -9.87 -4.89 1.76
CA LEU A 253 -8.61 -5.64 1.70
C LEU A 253 -8.79 -7.14 2.02
N ASP A 254 -9.90 -7.52 2.65
CA ASP A 254 -10.29 -8.90 2.91
C ASP A 254 -10.69 -9.65 1.61
N GLY A 255 -10.98 -8.91 0.54
CA GLY A 255 -11.47 -9.43 -0.73
C GLY A 255 -12.94 -9.86 -0.71
N LYS A 256 -13.67 -9.65 0.40
CA LYS A 256 -15.09 -10.00 0.53
C LYS A 256 -15.94 -8.76 0.71
N THR A 257 -15.52 -7.88 1.63
CA THR A 257 -16.19 -6.63 1.94
C THR A 257 -16.03 -5.64 0.79
N PRO A 258 -17.10 -4.98 0.32
CA PRO A 258 -16.95 -3.89 -0.66
C PRO A 258 -16.22 -2.68 -0.03
N PRO A 259 -15.24 -2.06 -0.73
CA PRO A 259 -14.62 -0.84 -0.25
C PRO A 259 -15.62 0.33 -0.27
N LEU A 260 -15.42 1.28 0.64
CA LEU A 260 -16.27 2.46 0.78
C LEU A 260 -16.03 3.43 -0.39
N ALA A 261 -17.13 3.87 -1.01
CA ALA A 261 -17.09 4.57 -2.31
C ALA A 261 -16.98 6.10 -2.24
N SER A 262 -16.92 6.68 -1.03
CA SER A 262 -16.75 8.12 -0.82
C SER A 262 -15.90 8.40 0.42
N VAL A 263 -15.21 9.54 0.42
CA VAL A 263 -14.38 10.00 1.55
C VAL A 263 -15.26 10.20 2.79
N GLU A 264 -16.46 10.72 2.60
CA GLU A 264 -17.46 10.92 3.64
C GLU A 264 -17.85 9.60 4.32
N ALA A 265 -18.05 8.53 3.54
CA ALA A 265 -18.38 7.22 4.07
C ALA A 265 -17.19 6.61 4.83
N MET A 266 -15.97 6.74 4.29
CA MET A 266 -14.74 6.32 4.96
C MET A 266 -14.56 7.04 6.29
N ALA A 267 -14.63 8.37 6.29
CA ALA A 267 -14.49 9.17 7.50
C ALA A 267 -15.56 8.86 8.54
N SER A 268 -16.82 8.62 8.13
CA SER A 268 -17.88 8.18 9.05
C SER A 268 -17.50 6.88 9.73
N ARG A 269 -17.16 5.87 8.94
CA ARG A 269 -16.81 4.54 9.44
C ARG A 269 -15.61 4.60 10.39
N TYR A 270 -14.60 5.40 10.05
CA TYR A 270 -13.38 5.51 10.85
C TYR A 270 -13.56 6.34 12.13
N VAL A 271 -14.43 7.35 12.13
CA VAL A 271 -14.82 8.02 13.37
C VAL A 271 -15.50 7.03 14.33
N ASP A 272 -16.35 6.14 13.82
CA ASP A 272 -17.00 5.10 14.64
C ASP A 272 -15.97 4.10 15.21
N GLU A 273 -14.89 3.82 14.48
CA GLU A 273 -13.80 2.96 14.94
C GLU A 273 -12.98 3.60 16.05
N ILE A 274 -12.50 4.84 15.85
CA ILE A 274 -11.66 5.50 16.86
C ILE A 274 -12.43 5.79 18.15
N ARG A 275 -13.76 5.94 18.07
CA ARG A 275 -14.65 6.14 19.23
C ARG A 275 -14.77 4.91 20.13
N GLN A 276 -14.55 3.71 19.60
CA GLN A 276 -14.54 2.49 20.41
C GLN A 276 -13.35 2.47 21.37
N VAL A 277 -12.23 3.12 20.99
CA VAL A 277 -11.02 3.22 21.81
C VAL A 277 -10.98 4.52 22.60
N GLN A 278 -11.35 5.64 21.98
CA GLN A 278 -11.39 6.96 22.58
C GLN A 278 -12.77 7.61 22.33
N PRO A 279 -13.73 7.44 23.26
CA PRO A 279 -15.11 7.93 23.08
C PRO A 279 -15.24 9.45 22.90
N HIS A 280 -14.32 10.23 23.49
CA HIS A 280 -14.34 11.69 23.46
C HIS A 280 -12.96 12.28 23.13
N GLY A 281 -12.95 13.47 22.57
CA GLY A 281 -11.75 14.22 22.28
C GLY A 281 -10.97 14.64 23.54
N PRO A 282 -9.79 15.25 23.36
CA PRO A 282 -9.26 15.71 22.08
C PRO A 282 -8.71 14.58 21.19
N TYR A 283 -9.03 14.62 19.90
CA TYR A 283 -8.52 13.68 18.90
C TYR A 283 -7.23 14.17 18.25
N ARG A 284 -6.32 13.24 17.96
CA ARG A 284 -5.11 13.46 17.16
C ARG A 284 -5.14 12.55 15.94
N ILE A 285 -5.29 13.13 14.76
CA ILE A 285 -5.52 12.37 13.52
C ILE A 285 -4.54 12.87 12.47
N ALA A 286 -3.94 11.96 11.72
CA ALA A 286 -3.11 12.33 10.59
C ALA A 286 -3.24 11.32 9.44
N GLY A 287 -2.82 11.73 8.25
CA GLY A 287 -2.81 10.86 7.09
C GLY A 287 -1.96 11.39 5.96
N GLY A 288 -1.35 10.49 5.20
CA GLY A 288 -0.56 10.79 4.03
C GLY A 288 -1.33 10.59 2.73
N SER A 289 -1.04 11.40 1.71
CA SER A 289 -1.70 11.32 0.40
C SER A 289 -3.23 11.35 0.56
N MET A 290 -3.98 10.39 0.01
CA MET A 290 -5.42 10.27 0.20
C MET A 290 -5.85 10.14 1.66
N GLY A 291 -5.00 9.54 2.52
CA GLY A 291 -5.27 9.42 3.95
C GLY A 291 -5.44 10.77 4.63
N GLY A 292 -4.72 11.79 4.17
CA GLY A 292 -4.90 13.15 4.68
C GLY A 292 -6.25 13.76 4.30
N ILE A 293 -6.78 13.47 3.11
CA ILE A 293 -8.13 13.89 2.69
C ILE A 293 -9.18 13.26 3.61
N ILE A 294 -9.02 11.98 3.94
CA ILE A 294 -9.92 11.27 4.85
C ILE A 294 -9.79 11.80 6.27
N ALA A 295 -8.56 12.00 6.77
CA ALA A 295 -8.30 12.59 8.09
C ALA A 295 -8.93 13.99 8.24
N TYR A 296 -8.86 14.80 7.18
CA TYR A 296 -9.50 16.11 7.10
C TYR A 296 -11.03 16.03 7.23
N GLU A 297 -11.66 15.11 6.50
CA GLU A 297 -13.11 14.86 6.63
C GLU A 297 -13.48 14.30 8.01
N MET A 298 -12.67 13.41 8.59
CA MET A 298 -12.87 12.91 9.95
C MET A 298 -12.84 14.05 10.97
N ALA A 299 -11.85 14.94 10.86
CA ALA A 299 -11.72 16.10 11.76
C ALA A 299 -12.94 17.03 11.65
N GLN A 300 -13.41 17.34 10.44
CA GLN A 300 -14.64 18.13 10.25
C GLN A 300 -15.86 17.50 10.93
N ARG A 301 -16.02 16.18 10.82
CA ARG A 301 -17.13 15.45 11.44
C ARG A 301 -17.06 15.45 12.96
N LEU A 302 -15.86 15.31 13.52
CA LEU A 302 -15.64 15.39 14.97
C LEU A 302 -15.97 16.78 15.49
N LEU A 303 -15.48 17.84 14.84
CA LEU A 303 -15.82 19.22 15.20
C LEU A 303 -17.33 19.48 15.11
N ALA A 304 -17.99 19.00 14.04
CA ALA A 304 -19.44 19.13 13.89
C ALA A 304 -20.23 18.36 14.96
N ALA A 305 -19.66 17.30 15.54
CA ALA A 305 -20.21 16.57 16.67
C ALA A 305 -19.88 17.20 18.04
N GLY A 306 -19.22 18.36 18.08
CA GLY A 306 -18.84 19.05 19.31
C GLY A 306 -17.57 18.51 19.98
N GLU A 307 -16.84 17.60 19.31
CA GLU A 307 -15.58 17.05 19.79
C GLU A 307 -14.41 17.99 19.49
N LYS A 308 -13.36 17.92 20.31
CA LYS A 308 -12.12 18.67 20.07
C LYS A 308 -11.15 17.87 19.20
N VAL A 309 -10.46 18.53 18.26
CA VAL A 309 -9.35 17.97 17.49
C VAL A 309 -8.10 18.77 17.84
N ASP A 310 -7.16 18.16 18.57
CA ASP A 310 -5.93 18.83 19.02
C ASP A 310 -4.80 18.75 17.99
N PHE A 311 -4.88 17.80 17.07
CA PHE A 311 -3.89 17.66 16.01
C PHE A 311 -4.54 17.08 14.75
N LEU A 312 -4.39 17.79 13.64
CA LEU A 312 -4.67 17.31 12.29
C LEU A 312 -3.40 17.42 11.43
N GLY A 313 -2.76 16.30 11.14
CA GLY A 313 -1.53 16.22 10.34
C GLY A 313 -1.78 15.72 8.91
N LEU A 314 -1.30 16.45 7.91
CA LEU A 314 -1.44 16.09 6.49
C LEU A 314 -0.05 15.86 5.89
N PHE A 315 0.28 14.61 5.54
CA PHE A 315 1.57 14.27 4.91
C PHE A 315 1.43 14.25 3.40
N ASP A 316 1.99 15.27 2.77
CA ASP A 316 1.95 15.47 1.33
C ASP A 316 0.57 15.27 0.68
N THR A 317 -0.43 15.85 1.33
CA THR A 317 -1.83 15.77 0.89
C THR A 317 -2.15 16.95 -0.02
N SER A 318 -2.69 16.68 -1.20
CA SER A 318 -3.26 17.73 -2.05
C SER A 318 -4.77 17.87 -1.81
N SER A 319 -5.29 19.09 -1.94
CA SER A 319 -6.73 19.30 -2.13
C SER A 319 -7.13 18.47 -3.35
N GLY A 320 -8.12 17.58 -3.22
CA GLY A 320 -8.68 16.84 -4.36
C GLY A 320 -9.00 17.78 -5.54
N ALA A 321 -9.17 17.21 -6.73
CA ALA A 321 -9.24 17.91 -8.02
C ALA A 321 -9.82 19.34 -7.94
N ARG A 322 -8.96 20.33 -8.22
CA ARG A 322 -9.36 21.72 -8.47
C ARG A 322 -10.29 21.74 -9.69
N GLU A 323 -11.53 22.18 -9.54
CA GLU A 323 -12.40 22.50 -10.69
C GLU A 323 -11.79 23.70 -11.43
N GLY A 324 -10.98 23.43 -12.47
CA GLY A 324 -10.92 24.27 -13.65
C GLY A 324 -11.93 23.75 -14.68
N PRO A 325 -12.48 24.60 -15.58
CA PRO A 325 -13.38 24.12 -16.62
C PRO A 325 -12.70 22.99 -17.39
N SER A 326 -13.29 21.80 -17.34
CA SER A 326 -12.83 20.67 -18.14
C SER A 326 -12.91 21.10 -19.60
N LYS A 327 -11.75 21.13 -20.27
CA LYS A 327 -11.75 21.29 -21.73
C LYS A 327 -12.64 20.16 -22.29
N PRO A 328 -13.66 20.47 -23.11
CA PRO A 328 -14.47 19.43 -23.70
C PRO A 328 -13.53 18.48 -24.45
N GLY A 329 -13.56 17.20 -24.06
CA GLY A 329 -12.75 16.18 -24.73
C GLY A 329 -13.14 16.10 -26.21
N PRO A 330 -12.26 15.56 -27.07
CA PRO A 330 -12.53 15.47 -28.50
C PRO A 330 -13.86 14.75 -28.76
N GLY A 331 -14.64 15.29 -29.69
CA GLY A 331 -15.95 14.75 -30.07
C GLY A 331 -15.85 13.31 -30.60
N LEU A 332 -16.97 12.58 -30.60
CA LEU A 332 -17.04 11.19 -31.07
C LEU A 332 -16.44 11.02 -32.48
N SER A 333 -16.64 12.00 -33.37
CA SER A 333 -16.08 12.03 -34.73
C SER A 333 -14.56 12.23 -34.77
N GLN A 334 -13.98 13.10 -33.94
CA GLN A 334 -12.52 13.28 -33.82
C GLN A 334 -11.84 12.04 -33.21
N ARG A 335 -12.52 11.41 -32.25
CA ARG A 335 -12.08 10.12 -31.69
C ARG A 335 -12.08 9.07 -32.79
N LEU A 336 -13.20 8.86 -33.49
CA LEU A 336 -13.32 7.87 -34.58
C LEU A 336 -12.34 8.12 -35.74
N ALA A 337 -12.06 9.37 -36.10
CA ALA A 337 -11.13 9.72 -37.16
C ALA A 337 -9.65 9.45 -36.83
N ALA A 338 -9.29 9.38 -35.54
CA ALA A 338 -7.93 9.06 -35.09
C ALA A 338 -7.67 7.54 -34.95
N PHE A 339 -8.67 6.68 -35.17
CA PHE A 339 -8.57 5.24 -34.91
C PHE A 339 -8.44 4.41 -36.19
N GLY A 340 -7.27 3.77 -36.38
CA GLY A 340 -7.15 2.62 -37.27
C GLY A 340 -7.92 1.39 -36.73
N PRO A 341 -8.39 0.48 -37.61
CA PRO A 341 -9.29 -0.63 -37.24
C PRO A 341 -8.74 -1.53 -36.12
N GLY A 342 -7.42 -1.77 -36.08
CA GLY A 342 -6.79 -2.56 -35.02
C GLY A 342 -6.86 -1.92 -33.62
N ARG A 343 -6.89 -0.59 -33.51
CA ARG A 343 -6.96 0.12 -32.22
C ARG A 343 -8.38 0.14 -31.65
N VAL A 344 -9.41 0.13 -32.51
CA VAL A 344 -10.82 -0.03 -32.12
C VAL A 344 -11.05 -1.43 -31.54
N TRP A 345 -10.62 -2.48 -32.24
CA TRP A 345 -10.76 -3.87 -31.76
C TRP A 345 -10.03 -4.10 -30.43
N ARG A 346 -8.83 -3.53 -30.24
CA ARG A 346 -8.12 -3.56 -28.94
C ARG A 346 -8.88 -2.83 -27.85
N SER A 347 -9.44 -1.66 -28.15
CA SER A 347 -10.25 -0.89 -27.19
C SER A 347 -11.52 -1.64 -26.80
N VAL A 348 -12.16 -2.31 -27.75
CA VAL A 348 -13.31 -3.19 -27.49
C VAL A 348 -12.88 -4.38 -26.64
N ALA A 349 -11.79 -5.07 -26.98
CA ALA A 349 -11.27 -6.20 -26.21
C ALA A 349 -10.85 -5.83 -24.79
N ALA A 350 -10.24 -4.65 -24.59
CA ALA A 350 -9.91 -4.13 -23.26
C ALA A 350 -11.18 -3.83 -22.45
N ARG A 351 -12.20 -3.22 -23.08
CA ARG A 351 -13.50 -2.96 -22.45
C ARG A 351 -14.24 -4.24 -22.09
N THR A 352 -14.22 -5.26 -22.95
CA THR A 352 -14.85 -6.56 -22.66
C THR A 352 -14.12 -7.30 -21.55
N ARG A 353 -12.77 -7.28 -21.52
CA ARG A 353 -11.98 -7.83 -20.39
C ARG A 353 -12.31 -7.12 -19.08
N LEU A 354 -12.37 -5.79 -19.06
CA LEU A 354 -12.79 -5.02 -17.89
C LEU A 354 -14.23 -5.32 -17.47
N ALA A 355 -15.15 -5.47 -18.43
CA ALA A 355 -16.53 -5.84 -18.15
C ALA A 355 -16.64 -7.26 -17.58
N ALA A 356 -15.87 -8.22 -18.11
CA ALA A 356 -15.78 -9.57 -17.59
C ALA A 356 -15.17 -9.59 -16.18
N LEU A 357 -14.11 -8.82 -15.91
CA LEU A 357 -13.55 -8.69 -14.56
C LEU A 357 -14.56 -8.10 -13.59
N ARG A 358 -15.30 -7.05 -13.99
CA ARG A 358 -16.39 -6.46 -13.18
C ARG A 358 -17.51 -7.46 -12.92
N LEU A 359 -17.88 -8.27 -13.91
CA LEU A 359 -18.87 -9.32 -13.75
C LEU A 359 -18.37 -10.42 -12.80
N ARG A 360 -17.10 -10.82 -12.90
CA ARG A 360 -16.49 -11.80 -11.98
C ARG A 360 -16.45 -11.26 -10.55
N VAL A 361 -16.09 -9.99 -10.36
CA VAL A 361 -16.13 -9.33 -9.05
C VAL A 361 -17.56 -9.27 -8.50
N MET A 362 -18.52 -8.88 -9.33
CA MET A 362 -19.94 -8.84 -8.95
C MET A 362 -20.45 -10.23 -8.55
N LEU A 363 -20.19 -11.25 -9.36
CA LEU A 363 -20.58 -12.63 -9.09
C LEU A 363 -19.91 -13.15 -7.81
N ALA A 364 -18.61 -12.92 -7.64
CA ALA A 364 -17.87 -13.28 -6.43
C ALA A 364 -18.55 -12.69 -5.18
N ARG A 365 -18.96 -11.42 -5.24
CA ARG A 365 -19.70 -10.78 -4.13
C ARG A 365 -21.06 -11.38 -3.87
N ILE A 366 -21.83 -11.68 -4.92
CA ILE A 366 -23.16 -12.30 -4.79
C ILE A 366 -23.06 -13.65 -4.07
N ILE A 367 -22.03 -14.43 -4.38
CA ILE A 367 -21.83 -15.76 -3.78
C ILE A 367 -20.96 -15.72 -2.51
N GLY A 368 -20.55 -14.55 -2.03
CA GLY A 368 -19.69 -14.39 -0.86
C GLY A 368 -18.25 -14.94 -1.03
N ALA A 369 -17.79 -15.13 -2.26
CA ALA A 369 -16.44 -15.59 -2.56
C ALA A 369 -15.41 -14.46 -2.38
N GLU A 370 -14.23 -14.85 -1.88
CA GLU A 370 -13.09 -13.96 -1.71
C GLU A 370 -12.43 -13.62 -3.05
N LEU A 371 -12.16 -12.34 -3.27
CA LEU A 371 -11.40 -11.88 -4.42
C LEU A 371 -9.91 -12.23 -4.29
N PRO A 372 -9.26 -12.65 -5.39
CA PRO A 372 -7.81 -12.80 -5.44
C PRO A 372 -7.08 -11.54 -4.97
N HIS A 373 -5.87 -11.70 -4.44
CA HIS A 373 -5.09 -10.61 -3.83
C HIS A 373 -4.85 -9.45 -4.82
N GLU A 374 -4.45 -9.75 -6.05
CA GLU A 374 -4.26 -8.75 -7.09
C GLU A 374 -5.55 -8.01 -7.48
N VAL A 375 -6.69 -8.69 -7.44
CA VAL A 375 -7.99 -8.13 -7.84
C VAL A 375 -8.55 -7.22 -6.75
N ARG A 376 -8.44 -7.61 -5.48
CA ARG A 376 -8.98 -6.82 -4.36
C ARG A 376 -8.25 -5.49 -4.20
N TYR A 377 -6.91 -5.47 -4.30
CA TYR A 377 -6.13 -4.23 -4.20
C TYR A 377 -6.42 -3.30 -5.38
N ALA A 378 -6.48 -3.83 -6.61
CA ALA A 378 -6.86 -3.04 -7.78
C ALA A 378 -8.27 -2.44 -7.63
N GLU A 379 -9.19 -3.16 -7.00
CA GLU A 379 -10.52 -2.65 -6.74
C GLU A 379 -10.55 -1.54 -5.67
N VAL A 380 -9.92 -1.76 -4.52
CA VAL A 380 -9.77 -0.77 -3.44
C VAL A 380 -9.18 0.52 -4.02
N HIS A 381 -8.04 0.40 -4.70
CA HIS A 381 -7.35 1.52 -5.34
C HIS A 381 -8.26 2.27 -6.31
N ARG A 382 -8.95 1.57 -7.22
CA ARG A 382 -9.89 2.17 -8.18
C ARG A 382 -11.04 2.92 -7.50
N VAL A 383 -11.61 2.33 -6.45
CA VAL A 383 -12.73 2.93 -5.70
C VAL A 383 -12.25 4.16 -4.93
N HIS A 384 -11.11 4.06 -4.27
CA HIS A 384 -10.49 5.13 -3.52
C HIS A 384 -10.08 6.32 -4.41
N TYR A 385 -9.41 6.09 -5.54
CA TYR A 385 -9.09 7.15 -6.50
C TYR A 385 -10.34 7.91 -6.96
N ARG A 386 -11.43 7.18 -7.23
CA ARG A 386 -12.71 7.80 -7.61
C ARG A 386 -13.32 8.59 -6.46
N ALA A 387 -13.22 8.09 -5.23
CA ALA A 387 -13.70 8.79 -4.04
C ALA A 387 -12.93 10.11 -3.83
N ALA A 388 -11.60 10.05 -3.86
CA ALA A 388 -10.74 11.23 -3.74
C ALA A 388 -11.02 12.28 -4.83
N GLY A 389 -11.18 11.85 -6.10
CA GLY A 389 -11.48 12.75 -7.21
C GLY A 389 -12.89 13.36 -7.19
N ARG A 390 -13.80 12.85 -6.37
CA ARG A 390 -15.17 13.39 -6.20
C ARG A 390 -15.35 14.20 -4.93
N TYR A 391 -14.42 14.08 -3.98
CA TYR A 391 -14.51 14.77 -2.71
C TYR A 391 -14.39 16.27 -2.93
N ARG A 392 -15.32 17.01 -2.33
CA ARG A 392 -15.34 18.47 -2.37
C ARG A 392 -14.88 19.00 -1.02
N VAL A 393 -13.73 19.64 -1.02
CA VAL A 393 -13.18 20.24 0.18
C VAL A 393 -14.08 21.38 0.65
N ARG A 394 -14.24 21.50 1.97
CA ARG A 394 -15.00 22.55 2.64
C ARG A 394 -14.07 23.26 3.62
N PRO A 395 -14.31 24.54 3.96
CA PRO A 395 -13.47 25.25 4.92
C PRO A 395 -13.38 24.52 6.27
N TYR A 396 -12.17 24.34 6.78
CA TYR A 396 -11.92 23.76 8.10
C TYR A 396 -11.69 24.87 9.13
N PRO A 397 -12.47 24.89 10.24
CA PRO A 397 -12.38 25.96 11.22
C PRO A 397 -11.28 25.76 12.28
N GLY A 398 -10.58 24.62 12.28
CA GLY A 398 -9.50 24.31 13.21
C GLY A 398 -8.11 24.51 12.62
N ASP A 399 -7.10 24.33 13.47
CA ASP A 399 -5.70 24.34 13.04
C ASP A 399 -5.32 23.00 12.41
N LEU A 400 -4.51 23.03 11.35
CA LEU A 400 -3.94 21.85 10.72
C LEU A 400 -2.47 22.07 10.39
N VAL A 401 -1.71 20.98 10.34
CA VAL A 401 -0.28 20.98 10.00
C VAL A 401 -0.09 20.23 8.69
N VAL A 402 0.47 20.90 7.68
CA VAL A 402 0.83 20.27 6.41
C VAL A 402 2.33 20.02 6.39
N TYR A 403 2.70 18.76 6.21
CA TYR A 403 4.08 18.34 5.95
C TYR A 403 4.24 18.16 4.45
N ARG A 404 5.15 18.93 3.85
CA ARG A 404 5.50 18.83 2.43
C ARG A 404 6.90 18.26 2.31
N ALA A 405 7.13 17.46 1.28
CA ALA A 405 8.48 17.08 0.89
C ALA A 405 9.21 18.31 0.32
N GLU A 406 10.50 18.45 0.63
CA GLU A 406 11.30 19.66 0.42
C GLU A 406 11.42 20.09 -1.06
N ASP A 407 11.43 19.13 -1.99
CA ASP A 407 11.61 19.41 -3.44
C ASP A 407 10.29 19.55 -4.23
N GLN A 408 9.27 20.17 -3.65
CA GLN A 408 8.06 20.56 -4.40
C GLN A 408 8.22 21.91 -5.08
N GLU A 409 9.23 22.07 -5.95
CA GLU A 409 9.29 23.26 -6.80
C GLU A 409 8.15 23.24 -7.84
N GLY A 410 7.20 24.16 -7.71
CA GLY A 410 6.59 24.78 -8.89
C GLY A 410 5.14 24.47 -9.30
N ARG A 411 4.25 23.90 -8.47
CA ARG A 411 2.82 23.76 -8.89
C ARG A 411 1.71 23.94 -7.86
N PHE A 412 1.99 24.30 -6.62
CA PHE A 412 0.94 24.69 -5.68
C PHE A 412 1.05 26.20 -5.43
N PRO A 413 0.03 27.01 -5.75
CA PRO A 413 0.07 28.41 -5.33
C PRO A 413 0.17 28.46 -3.80
N ASP A 414 0.88 29.45 -3.27
CA ASP A 414 1.10 29.76 -1.84
C ASP A 414 -0.19 29.95 -1.01
N SER A 415 -1.36 29.63 -1.58
CA SER A 415 -2.65 29.71 -0.92
C SER A 415 -2.89 28.42 -0.12
N PRO A 416 -2.94 28.48 1.22
CA PRO A 416 -3.26 27.34 2.10
C PRO A 416 -4.73 26.90 2.03
N THR A 417 -5.47 27.34 1.01
CA THR A 417 -6.82 26.88 0.74
C THR A 417 -6.77 25.46 0.20
N LEU A 418 -6.84 24.51 1.15
CA LEU A 418 -7.60 23.28 0.97
C LEU A 418 -9.03 23.61 0.52
#